data_AF-A0A2E7SJG5-F1
#
_entry.id   AF-A0A2E7SJG5-F1
#
_cell.length_a   1.000
_cell.length_b   1.000
_cell.length_c   1.000
_cell.angle_alpha   90.00
_cell.angle_beta   90.00
_cell.angle_gamma   90.00
#
_symmetry.space_group_name_H-M   'P 1'
#
loop_
_entity.id
_entity.type
_entity.pdbx_description
1 polymer ?
#
loop_
_entity_poly.entity_id
_entity_poly.type
_entity_poly.pdbx_seq_one_letter_code
_entity_poly.pdbx_strand_id
1 'polypeptide(L)' 'MDLKQTESNLLIDCEKCVKQLSEHCEDCVVTFLCGEMESTAVVINLDEYRSIKKIADAGLVPPLRYSESN' A
#
# COMPACT_ATOMS: atom_id res chain seq x y z
N MET A 1 21.00 2.47 -5.15
CA MET A 1 20.42 1.34 -4.41
C MET A 1 19.54 0.60 -5.41
N ASP A 2 20.15 -0.36 -6.11
CA ASP A 2 19.53 -1.10 -7.20
C ASP A 2 18.49 -2.09 -6.68
N LEU A 3 17.21 -1.82 -6.94
CA LEU A 3 16.08 -2.71 -6.65
C LEU A 3 15.93 -3.82 -7.71
N LYS A 4 17.03 -4.37 -8.22
CA LYS A 4 16.98 -5.66 -8.95
C LYS A 4 16.95 -6.79 -7.92
N GLN A 5 15.86 -6.87 -7.16
CA GLN A 5 15.55 -8.06 -6.37
C GLN A 5 14.83 -9.04 -7.27
N THR A 6 15.44 -10.21 -7.44
CA THR A 6 14.80 -11.45 -7.89
C THR A 6 13.41 -11.54 -7.28
N GLU A 7 12.36 -11.66 -8.11
CA GLU A 7 10.95 -11.79 -7.71
C GLU A 7 10.73 -13.07 -6.89
N SER A 8 11.21 -13.09 -5.65
CA SER A 8 10.75 -14.00 -4.62
C SER A 8 9.54 -13.33 -4.00
N ASN A 9 8.34 -13.74 -4.41
CA ASN A 9 7.10 -13.26 -3.81
C ASN A 9 7.16 -13.46 -2.29
N LEU A 10 7.16 -12.37 -1.54
CA LEU A 10 7.04 -12.41 -0.09
C LEU A 10 5.57 -12.66 0.27
N LEU A 11 5.27 -13.89 0.69
CA LEU A 11 3.94 -14.24 1.19
C LEU A 11 3.89 -14.00 2.71
N ILE A 12 3.02 -13.09 3.14
CA ILE A 12 2.71 -12.90 4.55
C ILE A 12 1.39 -13.62 4.84
N ASP A 13 1.44 -14.59 5.74
CA ASP A 13 0.28 -15.39 6.17
C ASP A 13 -0.04 -15.08 7.64
N CYS A 14 -1.10 -14.31 7.87
CA CYS A 14 -1.53 -13.92 9.20
C CYS A 14 -2.02 -15.10 10.05
N GLU A 15 -2.46 -16.20 9.44
CA GLU A 15 -2.87 -17.42 10.17
C GLU A 15 -1.67 -18.18 10.73
N LYS A 16 -0.47 -17.99 10.14
CA LYS A 16 0.79 -18.58 10.61
C LYS A 16 1.66 -17.61 11.43
N CYS A 17 1.16 -16.41 11.71
CA CYS A 17 1.92 -15.40 12.44
C CYS A 17 2.01 -15.74 13.94
N VAL A 18 3.23 -15.87 14.48
CA VAL A 18 3.45 -16.17 15.91
C VAL A 18 2.98 -15.07 16.87
N LYS A 19 2.65 -13.88 16.34
CA LYS A 19 2.15 -12.72 17.09
C LYS A 19 0.65 -12.49 16.86
N GLN A 20 -0.04 -13.38 16.16
CA GLN A 20 -1.48 -13.25 15.90
C GLN A 20 -2.25 -13.08 17.21
N LEU A 21 -3.26 -12.21 17.20
CA LEU A 21 -4.14 -11.92 18.35
C LEU A 21 -3.40 -11.35 19.58
N SER A 22 -2.25 -10.69 19.38
CA SER A 22 -1.54 -9.94 20.43
C SER A 22 -1.60 -8.43 20.16
N GLU A 23 -1.15 -7.62 21.13
CA GLU A 23 -1.02 -6.16 21.01
C GLU A 23 -0.20 -5.72 19.77
N HIS A 24 0.69 -6.58 19.27
CA HIS A 24 1.44 -6.30 18.05
C HIS A 24 0.58 -6.22 16.78
N CYS A 25 -0.63 -6.81 16.79
CA CYS A 25 -1.55 -6.70 15.68
C CYS A 25 -2.15 -5.30 15.54
N GLU A 26 -2.16 -4.51 16.61
CA GLU A 26 -2.71 -3.14 16.62
C GLU A 26 -1.86 -2.16 15.80
N ASP A 27 -0.55 -2.40 15.72
CA ASP A 27 0.42 -1.60 14.94
C ASP A 27 0.95 -2.37 13.71
N CYS A 28 0.30 -3.47 13.32
CA CYS A 28 0.73 -4.27 12.18
C CYS A 28 0.19 -3.70 10.86
N VAL A 29 1.07 -3.37 9.92
CA VAL A 29 0.70 -2.89 8.57
C VAL A 29 -0.26 -3.84 7.83
N VAL A 30 -0.16 -5.16 8.06
CA VAL A 30 -1.01 -6.15 7.39
C VAL A 30 -2.43 -6.14 7.95
N THR A 31 -2.60 -5.91 9.26
CA THR A 31 -3.93 -5.70 9.85
C THR A 31 -4.62 -4.50 9.21
N PHE A 32 -3.87 -3.41 8.98
CA PHE A 32 -4.40 -2.22 8.31
C PHE A 32 -4.75 -2.49 6.83
N LEU A 33 -3.88 -3.19 6.10
CA LEU A 33 -4.08 -3.47 4.67
C LEU A 33 -5.20 -4.49 4.39
N CYS A 34 -5.35 -5.50 5.23
CA CYS A 34 -6.27 -6.63 5.03
C CYS A 34 -7.50 -6.59 5.95
N GLY A 35 -7.56 -5.67 6.91
CA GLY A 35 -8.72 -5.49 7.77
C GLY A 35 -9.95 -5.05 7.00
N GLU A 36 -11.11 -5.14 7.63
CA GLU A 36 -12.33 -4.52 7.12
C GLU A 36 -12.15 -3.00 7.13
N MET A 37 -11.62 -2.47 6.02
CA MET A 37 -11.81 -1.06 5.73
C MET A 37 -13.28 -0.91 5.45
N GLU A 38 -14.01 -0.33 6.40
CA GLU A 38 -15.26 0.38 6.09
C GLU A 38 -14.88 1.37 4.99
N SER A 39 -15.09 0.96 3.73
CA SER A 39 -14.32 1.46 2.59
C SER A 39 -14.66 2.92 2.38
N THR A 40 -13.92 3.79 3.05
CA THR A 40 -14.17 5.21 3.01
C THR A 40 -13.56 5.68 1.71
N ALA A 41 -14.41 5.93 0.72
CA ALA A 41 -13.97 6.47 -0.54
C ALA A 41 -13.14 7.73 -0.29
N VAL A 42 -11.89 7.72 -0.76
CA VAL A 42 -11.04 8.91 -0.69
C VAL A 42 -11.52 9.87 -1.77
N VAL A 43 -12.25 10.90 -1.38
CA VAL A 43 -12.72 11.95 -2.28
C VAL A 43 -11.59 12.96 -2.47
N ILE A 44 -11.12 13.09 -3.70
CA ILE A 44 -10.06 14.01 -4.09
C ILE A 44 -10.62 14.98 -5.12
N ASN A 45 -10.43 16.28 -4.92
CA ASN A 45 -10.85 17.27 -5.90
C ASN A 45 -9.83 17.39 -7.06
N LEU A 46 -10.23 18.08 -8.13
CA LEU A 46 -9.41 18.13 -9.36
C LEU A 46 -8.06 18.84 -9.15
N ASP A 47 -8.00 19.85 -8.29
CA ASP A 47 -6.78 20.62 -8.06
C ASP A 47 -5.78 19.87 -7.16
N GLU A 48 -6.29 19.10 -6.20
CA GLU A 48 -5.51 18.13 -5.43
C GLU A 48 -4.92 17.06 -6.34
N TYR A 49 -5.74 16.46 -7.21
CA TYR A 49 -5.28 15.46 -8.16
C TYR A 49 -4.17 15.99 -9.08
N ARG A 50 -4.33 17.22 -9.60
CA ARG A 50 -3.30 17.88 -10.42
C ARG A 50 -2.00 18.09 -9.64
N SER A 51 -2.08 18.40 -8.35
CA SER A 51 -0.91 18.60 -7.50
C SER A 51 -0.17 17.30 -7.28
N ILE A 52 -0.88 16.22 -6.95
CA ILE A 52 -0.31 14.87 -6.80
C ILE A 52 0.38 14.44 -8.10
N LYS A 53 -0.26 14.68 -9.25
CA LYS A 53 0.31 14.35 -10.56
C LYS A 53 1.63 15.08 -10.83
N LYS A 54 1.71 16.38 -10.54
CA LYS A 54 2.97 17.13 -10.70
C LYS A 54 4.11 16.57 -9.85
N ILE A 55 3.80 16.14 -8.63
CA ILE A 55 4.77 15.54 -7.70
C ILE A 55 5.23 14.17 -8.24
N ALA A 56 4.31 13.37 -8.78
CA ALA A 56 4.60 12.08 -9.40
C ALA A 56 5.46 12.24 -10.67
N ASP A 57 5.12 13.19 -11.55
CA ASP A 57 5.86 13.50 -12.77
C ASP A 57 7.29 13.99 -12.46
N ALA A 58 7.49 14.64 -11.32
CA ALA A 58 8.80 15.05 -10.81
C ALA A 58 9.59 13.90 -10.13
N GLY A 59 9.02 12.69 -10.02
CA GLY A 59 9.65 11.53 -9.38
C GLY A 59 9.76 11.63 -7.85
N LEU A 60 8.98 12.52 -7.22
CA LEU A 60 9.02 12.74 -5.77
C LEU A 60 8.10 11.81 -4.97
N VAL A 61 7.21 11.08 -5.66
CA VAL A 61 6.37 10.02 -5.07
C VAL A 61 6.37 8.79 -5.97
N PRO A 62 6.12 7.59 -5.42
CA PRO A 62 5.95 6.39 -6.24
C PRO A 62 4.80 6.59 -7.25
N PRO A 63 4.97 6.15 -8.51
CA PRO A 63 3.85 6.14 -9.46
C PRO A 63 2.78 5.16 -9.00
N LEU A 64 1.57 5.28 -9.55
CA LEU A 64 0.50 4.31 -9.32
C LEU A 64 0.99 2.93 -9.79
N ARG A 65 1.25 2.03 -8.83
CA ARG A 65 1.79 0.69 -9.09
C ARG A 65 0.70 -0.30 -9.55
N TYR A 66 -0.55 -0.01 -9.19
CA TYR A 66 -1.73 -0.74 -9.62
C TYR A 66 -2.45 0.07 -10.70
N SER A 67 -1.90 0.07 -11.91
CA SER A 67 -2.71 0.35 -13.11
C SER A 67 -3.37 -0.96 -13.51
N GLU A 68 -4.69 -0.98 -13.69
CA GLU A 68 -5.35 -2.07 -14.43
C GLU A 68 -4.66 -2.18 -15.80
N SER A 69 -3.75 -3.14 -15.93
CA SER A 69 -3.24 -3.61 -17.20
C SER A 69 -4.13 -4.79 -17.54
N ASN A 70 -5.18 -4.51 -18.31
CA ASN A 70 -5.90 -5.55 -19.04
C ASN A 70 -5.01 -6.11 -20.15
#